data_AF-A0A7C5DF16-F1
#
_entry.id   AF-A0A7C5DF16-F1
#
_cell.length_a   1.000
_cell.length_b   1.000
_cell.length_c   1.000
_cell.angle_alpha   90.00
_cell.angle_beta   90.00
_cell.angle_gamma   90.00
#
_symmetry.space_group_name_H-M   'P 1'
#
loop_
_entity.id
_entity.type
_entity.pdbx_description
1 polymer ?
#
loop_
_entity_poly.entity_id
_entity_poly.type
_entity_poly.pdbx_seq_one_letter_code
_entity_poly.pdbx_strand_id
1 'polypeptide(L)'
;MSTEETKEALLKLARDAFERASTIRDNERIEVYLYEGLPKISDILGESDEILYGPNRLLCYRIYGYNYLEDEIKTWIDYARVIPQPVDDTPLPEPTDIEKGIRDIVSELAKAKGVPQDAISSFEVFANLPVNLLGTIEQQILEYWWSAKEDENAKLLALSQIEEALQHYQEA
;
A
#
# COMPACT_ATOMS: atom_id res chain seq x y z
N MET A 1 24.80 -12.22 -11.60
CA MET A 1 23.39 -11.92 -11.89
C MET A 1 23.31 -11.19 -13.20
N SER A 2 22.30 -11.51 -14.01
CA SER A 2 21.95 -10.70 -15.18
C SER A 2 21.31 -9.38 -14.74
N THR A 3 21.24 -8.41 -15.65
CA THR A 3 20.53 -7.14 -15.41
C THR A 3 19.06 -7.39 -15.07
N GLU A 4 18.42 -8.37 -15.72
CA GLU A 4 17.01 -8.72 -15.48
C GLU A 4 16.81 -9.35 -14.10
N GLU A 5 17.67 -10.29 -13.70
CA GLU A 5 17.65 -10.88 -12.35
C GLU A 5 17.85 -9.81 -11.25
N THR A 6 18.69 -8.82 -11.53
CA THR A 6 18.95 -7.70 -10.62
C THR A 6 17.73 -6.80 -10.48
N LYS A 7 17.10 -6.47 -11.61
CA LYS A 7 15.87 -5.67 -11.66
C LYS A 7 14.73 -6.34 -10.90
N GLU A 8 14.49 -7.63 -11.14
CA GLU A 8 13.47 -8.39 -10.42
C GLU A 8 13.72 -8.43 -8.91
N ALA A 9 14.97 -8.63 -8.50
CA ALA A 9 15.34 -8.64 -7.08
C ALA A 9 15.14 -7.26 -6.42
N LEU A 10 15.54 -6.17 -7.10
CA LEU A 10 15.31 -4.81 -6.62
C LEU A 10 13.81 -4.48 -6.54
N LEU A 11 13.00 -4.94 -7.49
CA LEU A 11 11.57 -4.69 -7.49
C LEU A 11 10.86 -5.41 -6.32
N LYS A 12 11.29 -6.62 -5.96
CA LYS A 12 10.80 -7.32 -4.76
C LYS A 12 11.10 -6.52 -3.50
N LEU A 13 12.35 -6.04 -3.36
CA LEU A 13 12.73 -5.19 -2.23
C LEU A 13 11.98 -3.85 -2.23
N ALA A 14 11.66 -3.30 -3.41
CA ALA A 14 10.86 -2.08 -3.52
C ALA A 14 9.41 -2.30 -3.07
N ARG A 15 8.81 -3.47 -3.36
CA ARG A 15 7.50 -3.86 -2.80
C ARG A 15 7.56 -3.93 -1.27
N ASP A 16 8.56 -4.61 -0.72
CA ASP A 16 8.73 -4.73 0.73
C ASP A 16 8.93 -3.35 1.39
N ALA A 17 9.74 -2.49 0.77
CA ALA A 17 9.94 -1.11 1.22
C ALA A 17 8.63 -0.30 1.16
N PHE A 18 7.84 -0.47 0.10
CA PHE A 18 6.56 0.19 -0.07
C PHE A 18 5.56 -0.19 1.00
N GLU A 19 5.41 -1.48 1.31
CA GLU A 19 4.52 -1.95 2.36
C GLU A 19 4.97 -1.43 3.73
N ARG A 20 6.27 -1.51 4.03
CA ARG A 20 6.82 -1.01 5.30
C ARG A 20 6.63 0.50 5.46
N ALA A 21 6.70 1.27 4.37
CA ALA A 21 6.51 2.72 4.40
C ALA A 21 5.10 3.14 4.89
N SER A 22 4.10 2.26 4.81
CA SER A 22 2.78 2.53 5.41
C SER A 22 2.78 2.59 6.95
N THR A 23 3.86 2.14 7.60
CA THR A 23 3.94 1.99 9.07
C THR A 23 4.91 2.95 9.75
N ILE A 24 5.58 3.81 8.98
CA ILE A 24 6.63 4.72 9.47
C ILE A 24 6.21 6.18 9.26
N ARG A 25 6.94 7.12 9.87
CA ARG A 25 6.62 8.55 9.80
C ARG A 25 6.94 9.13 8.42
N ASP A 26 6.26 10.21 8.07
CA ASP A 26 6.42 10.92 6.79
C ASP A 26 7.84 11.47 6.55
N ASN A 27 8.56 11.79 7.63
CA ASN A 27 9.97 12.21 7.58
C ASN A 27 10.98 11.06 7.67
N GLU A 28 10.51 9.82 7.76
CA GLU A 28 11.33 8.61 7.71
C GLU A 28 11.28 7.99 6.31
N ARG A 29 12.34 7.30 5.90
CA ARG A 29 12.44 6.69 4.59
C ARG A 29 13.05 5.30 4.63
N ILE A 30 12.79 4.54 3.56
CA ILE A 30 13.44 3.28 3.24
C ILE A 30 14.06 3.41 1.86
N GLU A 31 15.29 2.92 1.73
CA GLU A 31 16.07 2.95 0.50
C GLU A 31 16.33 1.52 0.03
N VAL A 32 16.17 1.30 -1.27
CA VAL A 32 16.58 0.09 -1.97
C VAL A 32 17.75 0.46 -2.87
N TYR A 33 18.83 -0.31 -2.79
CA TYR A 33 20.10 0.04 -3.42
C TYR A 33 20.89 -1.21 -3.80
N LEU A 34 21.84 -1.05 -4.71
CA LEU A 34 22.90 -2.03 -4.93
C LEU A 34 24.10 -1.70 -4.05
N TYR A 35 24.63 -2.69 -3.35
CA TYR A 35 25.90 -2.61 -2.62
C TYR A 35 26.83 -3.70 -3.13
N GLU A 36 27.94 -3.30 -3.75
CA GLU A 36 28.87 -4.22 -4.42
C GLU A 36 28.14 -5.14 -5.43
N GLY A 37 27.18 -4.57 -6.16
CA GLY A 37 26.38 -5.29 -7.16
C GLY A 37 25.27 -6.19 -6.57
N LEU A 38 25.08 -6.20 -5.26
CA LEU A 38 24.04 -7.00 -4.60
C LEU A 38 22.85 -6.12 -4.15
N PRO A 39 21.60 -6.49 -4.48
CA PRO A 39 20.40 -5.80 -4.00
C PRO A 39 20.31 -5.82 -2.48
N LYS A 40 20.06 -4.65 -1.89
CA LYS A 40 19.85 -4.45 -0.45
C LYS A 40 18.73 -3.46 -0.21
N ILE A 41 18.11 -3.60 0.96
CA ILE A 41 17.14 -2.67 1.54
C ILE A 41 17.76 -2.08 2.81
N SER A 42 17.50 -0.81 3.09
CA SER A 42 17.94 -0.17 4.32
C SER A 42 17.03 -0.55 5.49
N ASP A 43 17.53 -0.27 6.69
CA ASP A 43 16.65 -0.02 7.84
C ASP A 43 15.88 1.30 7.63
N ILE A 44 15.04 1.67 8.61
CA ILE A 44 14.34 2.95 8.60
C ILE A 44 15.37 4.05 8.83
N LEU A 45 15.43 5.00 7.90
CA LEU A 45 16.33 6.15 7.96
C LEU A 45 15.52 7.40 8.30
N GLY A 46 15.89 8.10 9.35
CA GLY A 46 15.33 9.39 9.72
C GLY A 46 15.87 10.55 8.89
N GLU A 47 15.34 11.74 9.16
CA GLU A 47 15.72 12.99 8.49
C GLU A 47 17.21 13.34 8.67
N SER A 48 17.78 13.04 9.84
CA SER A 48 19.18 13.31 10.16
C SER A 48 20.15 12.25 9.66
N ASP A 49 19.66 11.11 9.17
CA ASP A 49 20.53 10.04 8.70
C ASP A 49 21.16 10.44 7.37
N GLU A 50 22.49 10.57 7.40
CA GLU A 50 23.29 10.92 6.24
C GLU A 50 23.03 9.95 5.09
N ILE A 51 22.89 10.53 3.92
CA ILE A 51 22.74 9.75 2.71
C ILE A 51 24.13 9.23 2.30
N LEU A 52 24.44 8.01 2.74
CA LEU A 52 25.71 7.35 2.43
C LEU A 52 25.73 6.86 0.98
N TYR A 53 25.97 7.76 0.02
CA TYR A 53 26.30 7.39 -1.35
C TYR A 53 27.82 7.28 -1.50
N GLY A 54 28.27 6.17 -2.08
CA GLY A 54 29.69 5.91 -2.32
C GLY A 54 29.87 5.08 -3.59
N PRO A 55 31.10 4.90 -4.08
CA PRO A 55 31.35 4.21 -5.35
C PRO A 55 30.82 2.76 -5.38
N ASN A 56 30.68 2.14 -4.20
CA ASN A 56 30.17 0.77 -4.07
C ASN A 56 28.65 0.71 -3.82
N ARG A 57 27.96 1.85 -3.72
CA ARG A 57 26.53 1.94 -3.39
C ARG A 57 25.77 2.79 -4.40
N LEU A 58 24.83 2.16 -5.10
CA LEU A 58 23.94 2.80 -6.06
C LEU A 58 22.50 2.78 -5.52
N LEU A 59 21.89 3.95 -5.31
CA LEU A 59 20.47 4.05 -4.98
C LEU A 59 19.63 3.63 -6.19
N CYS A 60 18.65 2.75 -5.96
CA CYS A 60 17.75 2.27 -7.02
C CYS A 60 16.29 2.66 -6.77
N TYR A 61 15.89 2.83 -5.52
CA TYR A 61 14.54 3.28 -5.17
C TYR A 61 14.53 3.87 -3.76
N ARG A 62 13.69 4.88 -3.53
CA ARG A 62 13.47 5.47 -2.20
C ARG A 62 11.99 5.75 -2.02
N ILE A 63 11.49 5.42 -0.83
CA ILE A 63 10.14 5.78 -0.41
C ILE A 63 10.15 6.35 1.01
N TYR A 64 9.34 7.38 1.23
CA TYR A 64 9.07 7.98 2.53
C TYR A 64 7.83 7.35 3.16
N GLY A 65 7.73 7.44 4.48
CA GLY A 65 6.51 7.03 5.17
C GLY A 65 5.30 7.78 4.63
N TYR A 66 4.15 7.11 4.65
CA TYR A 66 2.89 7.71 4.25
C TYR A 66 1.78 7.32 5.22
N ASN A 67 0.93 8.30 5.54
CA ASN A 67 -0.06 8.20 6.62
C ASN A 67 -1.52 8.20 6.13
N TYR A 68 -1.75 8.02 4.83
CA TYR A 68 -3.10 8.04 4.26
C TYR A 68 -3.80 6.67 4.26
N LEU A 69 -3.17 5.61 4.79
CA LEU A 69 -3.77 4.26 4.86
C LEU A 69 -5.05 4.23 5.72
N GLU A 70 -5.05 4.92 6.85
CA GLU A 70 -6.25 4.98 7.70
C GLU A 70 -7.43 5.64 6.97
N ASP A 71 -7.18 6.74 6.27
CA ASP A 71 -8.21 7.44 5.52
C ASP A 71 -8.69 6.66 4.30
N GLU A 72 -7.80 5.88 3.68
CA GLU A 72 -8.17 4.95 2.63
C GLU A 72 -9.06 3.81 3.16
N ILE A 73 -8.75 3.26 4.35
CA ILE A 73 -9.60 2.24 5.00
C ILE A 73 -11.01 2.79 5.25
N LYS A 74 -11.13 4.04 5.74
CA LYS A 74 -12.43 4.70 5.94
C LYS A 74 -13.18 4.85 4.63
N THR A 75 -12.48 5.23 3.56
CA THR A 75 -13.05 5.36 2.23
C THR A 75 -13.55 4.00 1.70
N TRP A 76 -12.78 2.93 1.90
CA TRP A 76 -13.20 1.57 1.58
C TRP A 76 -14.39 1.08 2.40
N ILE A 77 -14.47 1.46 3.68
CA ILE A 77 -15.65 1.21 4.51
C ILE A 77 -16.89 1.88 3.91
N ASP A 78 -16.77 3.12 3.45
CA ASP A 78 -17.87 3.83 2.80
C ASP A 78 -18.29 3.17 1.49
N TYR A 79 -17.34 2.74 0.66
CA TYR A 79 -17.64 1.97 -0.55
C TYR A 79 -18.38 0.66 -0.24
N ALA A 80 -17.91 -0.11 0.76
CA ALA A 80 -18.48 -1.39 1.11
C ALA A 80 -19.95 -1.32 1.59
N ARG A 81 -20.35 -0.16 2.13
CA ARG A 81 -21.73 0.11 2.57
C ARG A 81 -22.68 0.37 1.41
N VAL A 82 -22.17 0.79 0.26
CA VAL A 82 -22.99 1.02 -0.93
C VAL A 82 -23.48 -0.32 -1.45
N ILE A 83 -24.79 -0.57 -1.32
CA ILE A 83 -25.45 -1.69 -1.98
C ILE A 83 -25.77 -1.23 -3.40
N PRO A 84 -25.16 -1.83 -4.44
CA PRO A 84 -25.46 -1.45 -5.81
C PRO A 84 -26.95 -1.70 -6.08
N GLN A 85 -27.61 -0.72 -6.69
CA GLN A 85 -28.98 -0.90 -7.17
C GLN A 85 -28.94 -1.67 -8.49
N PRO A 86 -29.87 -2.60 -8.75
CA PRO A 86 -29.90 -3.32 -10.01
C PRO A 86 -30.16 -2.31 -11.15
N VAL A 87 -29.32 -2.36 -12.17
CA VAL A 87 -29.52 -1.63 -13.43
C VAL A 87 -29.74 -2.71 -14.49
N ASP A 88 -30.93 -2.71 -15.09
CA ASP A 88 -31.41 -3.71 -16.06
C ASP A 88 -31.45 -5.15 -15.50
N ASP A 89 -31.68 -6.16 -16.36
CA ASP A 89 -31.72 -7.60 -16.04
C ASP A 89 -30.34 -8.18 -15.63
N THR A 90 -29.41 -7.33 -15.21
CA THR A 90 -28.06 -7.73 -14.80
C THR A 90 -28.07 -8.16 -13.33
N PRO A 91 -27.63 -9.39 -13.00
CA PRO A 91 -27.51 -9.81 -11.61
C PRO A 91 -26.56 -8.89 -10.86
N LEU A 92 -26.96 -8.49 -9.65
CA LEU A 92 -26.07 -7.76 -8.76
C LEU A 92 -24.84 -8.62 -8.43
N PRO A 93 -23.63 -8.04 -8.41
CA PRO A 93 -22.46 -8.76 -7.96
C PRO A 93 -22.66 -9.18 -6.50
N GLU A 94 -22.30 -10.43 -6.18
CA GLU A 94 -22.26 -10.90 -4.81
C GLU A 94 -21.24 -10.08 -4.01
N PRO A 95 -21.59 -9.61 -2.80
CA PRO A 95 -20.65 -8.85 -2.00
C PRO A 95 -19.45 -9.71 -1.59
N THR A 96 -18.28 -9.08 -1.56
CA THR A 96 -17.04 -9.69 -1.08
C THR A 96 -17.10 -9.99 0.41
N ASP A 97 -16.20 -10.84 0.91
CA ASP A 97 -16.13 -11.15 2.34
C ASP A 97 -15.79 -9.91 3.18
N ILE A 98 -15.01 -8.97 2.64
CA ILE A 98 -14.75 -7.67 3.28
C ILE A 98 -16.05 -6.87 3.40
N GLU A 99 -16.81 -6.76 2.30
CA GLU A 99 -18.07 -6.00 2.29
C GLU A 99 -19.08 -6.60 3.26
N LYS A 100 -19.18 -7.93 3.32
CA LYS A 100 -20.03 -8.64 4.30
C LYS A 100 -19.59 -8.33 5.73
N GLY A 101 -18.30 -8.48 6.04
CA GLY A 101 -17.77 -8.19 7.37
C GLY A 101 -18.00 -6.75 7.82
N ILE A 102 -17.80 -5.77 6.93
CA ILE A 102 -18.07 -4.36 7.21
C ILE A 102 -19.56 -4.12 7.48
N ARG A 103 -20.46 -4.68 6.65
CA ARG A 103 -21.91 -4.55 6.82
C ARG A 103 -22.41 -5.17 8.12
N ASP A 104 -21.84 -6.30 8.53
CA ASP A 104 -22.16 -6.95 9.80
C ASP A 104 -21.80 -6.05 10.98
N ILE A 105 -20.60 -5.45 10.98
CA ILE A 105 -20.17 -4.51 12.04
C ILE A 105 -21.09 -3.27 12.09
N VAL A 106 -21.44 -2.71 10.93
CA VAL A 106 -22.40 -1.58 10.85
C VAL A 106 -23.73 -1.98 11.49
N SER A 107 -24.24 -3.18 11.18
CA SER A 107 -25.49 -3.69 11.71
C SER A 107 -25.44 -3.88 13.23
N GLU A 108 -24.35 -4.44 13.76
CA GLU A 108 -24.14 -4.63 15.19
C GLU A 108 -24.07 -3.30 15.94
N LEU A 109 -23.30 -2.33 15.42
CA LEU A 109 -23.18 -1.00 16.02
C LEU A 109 -24.51 -0.23 16.01
N ALA A 110 -25.22 -0.25 14.89
CA ALA A 110 -26.53 0.37 14.74
C ALA A 110 -27.53 -0.21 15.74
N LYS A 111 -27.59 -1.54 15.85
CA LYS A 111 -28.44 -2.26 16.80
C LYS A 111 -28.09 -1.93 18.25
N ALA A 112 -26.81 -1.88 18.60
CA ALA A 112 -26.36 -1.55 19.95
C ALA A 112 -26.74 -0.12 20.37
N LYS A 113 -26.79 0.81 19.40
CA LYS A 113 -27.11 2.23 19.64
C LYS A 113 -28.58 2.58 19.45
N GLY A 114 -29.37 1.69 18.84
CA GLY A 114 -30.77 1.99 18.50
C GLY A 114 -30.91 3.08 17.44
N VAL A 115 -29.94 3.20 16.54
CA VAL A 115 -29.90 4.19 15.45
C VAL A 115 -29.97 3.46 14.10
N PRO A 116 -30.38 4.13 13.02
CA PRO A 116 -30.32 3.52 11.69
C PRO A 116 -28.86 3.34 11.23
N GLN A 117 -28.62 2.39 10.33
CA GLN A 117 -27.27 1.99 9.90
C GLN A 117 -26.48 3.13 9.22
N ASP A 118 -27.17 4.01 8.51
CA ASP A 118 -26.61 5.21 7.86
C ASP A 118 -26.13 6.27 8.87
N ALA A 119 -26.55 6.18 10.14
CA ALA A 119 -26.04 7.03 11.22
C ALA A 119 -24.70 6.55 11.81
N ILE A 120 -24.22 5.37 11.43
CA ILE A 120 -22.92 4.84 11.88
C ILE A 120 -21.81 5.39 10.99
N SER A 121 -20.88 6.16 11.56
CA SER A 121 -19.76 6.72 10.80
C SER A 121 -18.70 5.66 10.44
N SER A 122 -17.90 5.93 9.41
CA SER A 122 -16.78 5.09 8.97
C SER A 122 -15.70 5.00 10.05
N PHE A 123 -15.51 6.07 10.83
CA PHE A 123 -14.64 6.11 12.00
C PHE A 123 -15.05 5.09 13.07
N GLU A 124 -16.35 4.97 13.32
CA GLU A 124 -16.85 4.01 14.31
C GLU A 124 -16.66 2.57 13.85
N VAL A 125 -16.88 2.29 12.57
CA VAL A 125 -16.61 0.95 12.02
C VAL A 125 -15.13 0.65 12.06
N PHE A 126 -14.28 1.58 11.63
CA PHE A 126 -12.82 1.44 11.69
C PHE A 126 -12.35 1.09 13.12
N ALA A 127 -12.83 1.83 14.12
CA ALA A 127 -12.50 1.59 15.53
C ALA A 127 -12.98 0.22 16.08
N ASN A 128 -13.90 -0.45 15.39
CA ASN A 128 -14.45 -1.76 15.77
C ASN A 128 -14.07 -2.88 14.78
N LEU A 129 -13.19 -2.62 13.82
CA LEU A 129 -12.74 -3.65 12.88
C LEU A 129 -11.94 -4.75 13.63
N PRO A 130 -12.30 -6.02 13.46
CA PRO A 130 -11.46 -7.12 13.89
C PRO A 130 -10.08 -7.06 13.22
N VAL A 131 -9.02 -7.36 13.95
CA VAL A 131 -7.62 -7.25 13.48
C VAL A 131 -7.37 -8.04 12.18
N ASN A 132 -7.99 -9.21 12.04
CA ASN A 132 -7.89 -10.01 10.82
C ASN A 132 -8.56 -9.33 9.61
N LEU A 133 -9.71 -8.68 9.81
CA LEU A 133 -10.41 -7.97 8.74
C LEU A 133 -9.66 -6.69 8.38
N LEU A 134 -9.17 -5.95 9.39
CA LEU A 134 -8.31 -4.78 9.20
C LEU A 134 -7.08 -5.12 8.35
N GLY A 135 -6.31 -6.14 8.73
CA GLY A 135 -5.14 -6.55 7.95
C GLY A 135 -5.48 -7.03 6.54
N THR A 136 -6.67 -7.60 6.32
CA THR A 136 -7.13 -7.99 4.97
C THR A 136 -7.44 -6.76 4.11
N ILE A 137 -8.10 -5.75 4.68
CA ILE A 137 -8.40 -4.49 3.99
C ILE A 137 -7.10 -3.75 3.66
N GLU A 138 -6.17 -3.64 4.62
CA GLU A 138 -4.85 -3.02 4.42
C GLU A 138 -4.10 -3.67 3.25
N GLN A 139 -4.06 -5.00 3.20
CA GLN A 139 -3.40 -5.72 2.12
C GLN A 139 -4.05 -5.48 0.75
N GLN A 140 -5.39 -5.41 0.68
CA GLN A 140 -6.07 -5.10 -0.59
C GLN A 140 -5.80 -3.66 -1.06
N ILE A 141 -5.75 -2.70 -0.14
CA ILE A 141 -5.40 -1.31 -0.44
C ILE A 141 -3.95 -1.23 -0.94
N LEU A 142 -3.01 -1.86 -0.25
CA LEU A 142 -1.60 -1.88 -0.63
C LEU A 142 -1.39 -2.58 -1.98
N GLU A 143 -2.13 -3.64 -2.27
CA GLU A 143 -2.11 -4.29 -3.59
C GLU A 143 -2.71 -3.40 -4.67
N TYR A 144 -3.81 -2.71 -4.38
CA TYR A 144 -4.38 -1.73 -5.30
C TYR A 144 -3.36 -0.65 -5.63
N TRP A 145 -2.80 0.06 -4.64
CA TRP A 145 -1.82 1.12 -4.90
C TRP A 145 -0.54 0.67 -5.62
N TRP A 146 -0.14 -0.58 -5.44
CA TRP A 146 1.04 -1.12 -6.11
C TRP A 146 0.76 -1.56 -7.54
N SER A 147 -0.38 -2.20 -7.78
CA SER A 147 -0.69 -2.88 -9.05
C SER A 147 -1.80 -2.21 -9.85
N ALA A 148 -2.30 -1.04 -9.43
CA ALA A 148 -3.42 -0.39 -10.09
C ALA A 148 -3.11 -0.11 -11.56
N LYS A 149 -4.16 -0.14 -12.39
CA LYS A 149 -4.02 0.06 -13.83
C LYS A 149 -3.84 1.53 -14.23
N GLU A 150 -3.86 2.45 -13.27
CA GLU A 150 -3.59 3.86 -13.55
C GLU A 150 -2.12 4.06 -13.97
N ASP A 151 -1.89 5.12 -14.74
CA ASP A 151 -0.58 5.45 -15.32
C ASP A 151 0.50 5.73 -14.24
N GLU A 152 0.08 6.06 -13.01
CA GLU A 152 0.95 6.38 -11.87
C GLU A 152 0.65 5.47 -10.67
N ASN A 153 1.01 4.18 -10.75
CA ASN A 153 1.01 3.28 -9.60
C ASN A 153 2.41 3.17 -8.96
N ALA A 154 2.47 2.68 -7.71
CA ALA A 154 3.73 2.60 -6.97
C ALA A 154 4.77 1.66 -7.62
N LYS A 155 4.32 0.59 -8.29
CA LYS A 155 5.21 -0.34 -9.00
C LYS A 155 5.86 0.33 -10.22
N LEU A 156 5.11 1.10 -11.00
CA LEU A 156 5.62 1.83 -12.16
C LEU A 156 6.64 2.89 -11.73
N LEU A 157 6.36 3.62 -10.65
CA LEU A 157 7.31 4.56 -10.07
C LEU A 157 8.59 3.86 -9.61
N ALA A 158 8.47 2.73 -8.91
CA ALA A 158 9.62 1.95 -8.47
C ALA A 158 10.44 1.42 -9.66
N LEU A 159 9.77 0.87 -10.68
CA LEU A 159 10.40 0.38 -11.90
C LEU A 159 11.18 1.48 -12.61
N SER A 160 10.58 2.66 -12.78
CA SER A 160 11.24 3.79 -13.44
C SER A 160 12.52 4.22 -12.71
N GLN A 161 12.49 4.32 -11.38
CA GLN A 161 13.68 4.68 -10.59
C GLN A 161 14.78 3.60 -10.68
N ILE A 162 14.39 2.33 -10.63
CA ILE A 162 15.33 1.21 -10.72
C ILE A 162 15.99 1.18 -12.11
N GLU A 163 15.21 1.35 -13.18
CA GLU A 163 15.70 1.37 -14.55
C GLU A 163 16.68 2.52 -14.80
N GLU A 164 16.33 3.73 -14.35
CA GLU A 164 17.19 4.90 -14.44
C GLU A 164 18.54 4.67 -13.72
N ALA A 165 18.49 4.14 -12.49
CA ALA A 165 19.69 3.83 -11.73
C ALA A 165 20.59 2.80 -12.43
N LEU A 166 20.00 1.70 -12.93
CA LEU A 166 20.75 0.64 -13.60
C LEU A 166 21.34 1.08 -14.94
N GLN A 167 20.66 1.96 -15.68
CA GLN A 167 21.19 2.51 -16.92
C GLN A 167 22.45 3.32 -16.66
N HIS A 168 22.41 4.23 -15.67
CA HIS A 168 23.58 5.03 -15.28
C HIS A 168 24.75 4.17 -14.78
N TYR A 169 24.47 3.04 -14.14
CA TYR A 169 25.51 2.11 -13.66
C TYR A 169 26.22 1.36 -14.78
N GLN A 170 25.56 1.13 -15.93
CA GLN A 170 26.16 0.42 -17.07
C GLN A 170 26.98 1.35 -17.98
N GLU A 171 26.70 2.65 -17.94
CA GLU A 171 27.40 3.67 -18.72
C GLU A 171 28.67 4.21 -18.02
N ALA A 172 28.83 3.94 -16.72
CA ALA A 172 29.95 4.36 -15.87
C ALA A 172 31.10 3.33 -15.81
#